data_AF-A0A3C0EKA0-F1
#
_entry.id   AF-A0A3C0EKA0-F1
#
_cell.length_a   1.000
_cell.length_b   1.000
_cell.length_c   1.000
_cell.angle_alpha   90.00
_cell.angle_beta   90.00
_cell.angle_gamma   90.00
#
_symmetry.space_group_name_H-M   'P 1'
#
loop_
_entity.id
_entity.type
_entity.pdbx_description
1 polymer ?
#
loop_
_entity_poly.entity_id
_entity_poly.type
_entity_poly.pdbx_seq_one_letter_code
_entity_poly.pdbx_strand_id
1 'polypeptide(L)' 'YVFDRRPQENPPIARMWPKGNDQLFVVPYSQIARIHFIGKDAAAGKSWETWVKKHAEKTAKGEKAEMLPDSLDED' A
#
# COMPACT_ATOMS: atom_id res chain seq x y z
N TYR A 1 -5.19 3.92 -5.82
CA TYR A 1 -6.55 4.04 -5.23
C TYR A 1 -6.52 5.08 -4.14
N VAL A 2 -7.45 6.04 -4.16
CA VAL A 2 -7.63 6.98 -3.04
C VAL A 2 -8.77 6.47 -2.18
N PHE A 3 -8.53 6.33 -0.88
CA PHE A 3 -9.55 5.98 0.10
C PHE A 3 -9.33 6.74 1.40
N ASP A 4 -10.42 7.07 2.09
CA ASP A 4 -10.40 7.64 3.42
C ASP A 4 -11.51 7.05 4.30
N ARG A 5 -11.41 7.30 5.60
CA ARG A 5 -12.40 6.87 6.58
C ARG A 5 -12.85 8.05 7.42
N ARG A 6 -14.14 8.12 7.73
CA ARG A 6 -14.76 9.13 8.59
C ARG A 6 -15.35 8.46 9.83
N PRO A 7 -14.51 8.11 10.82
CA PRO A 7 -14.97 7.36 12.00
C PRO A 7 -15.82 8.20 12.97
N GLN A 8 -15.75 9.54 12.87
CA GLN A 8 -16.49 10.47 13.71
C GLN A 8 -17.85 10.87 13.13
N GLU A 9 -18.18 10.40 11.91
CA GLU A 9 -19.49 10.62 11.31
C GLU A 9 -20.51 9.63 11.88
N ASN A 10 -21.79 9.98 11.76
CA ASN A 10 -22.90 9.14 12.18
C ASN A 10 -23.88 8.92 11.01
N PRO A 11 -23.89 7.74 10.36
CA PRO A 11 -23.06 6.58 10.67
C PRO A 11 -21.59 6.77 10.26
N PRO A 12 -20.63 6.07 10.88
CA PRO A 12 -19.24 6.11 10.43
C PRO A 12 -19.12 5.46 9.04
N ILE A 13 -18.35 6.10 8.15
CA ILE A 13 -18.25 5.71 6.74
C ILE A 13 -16.80 5.48 6.28
N ALA A 14 -16.64 4.60 5.30
CA ALA A 14 -15.46 4.49 4.45
C ALA A 14 -15.77 5.07 3.07
N ARG A 15 -14.79 5.71 2.44
CA ARG A 15 -14.92 6.31 1.12
C ARG A 15 -13.82 5.83 0.18
N MET A 16 -14.15 5.57 -1.07
CA MET A 16 -13.19 5.13 -2.07
C MET A 16 -13.53 5.64 -3.48
N TRP A 17 -12.50 5.85 -4.28
CA TRP A 17 -12.60 6.06 -5.73
C TRP A 17 -12.01 4.84 -6.45
N PRO A 18 -12.84 3.92 -6.94
CA PRO A 18 -12.38 2.78 -7.72
C PRO A 18 -11.72 3.24 -9.03
N LYS A 19 -10.71 2.50 -9.50
CA LYS A 19 -10.07 2.78 -10.78
C LYS A 19 -11.10 2.67 -11.91
N GLY A 20 -11.05 3.61 -12.86
CA GLY A 20 -11.96 3.63 -14.00
C GLY A 20 -13.38 4.14 -13.68
N ASN A 21 -13.60 4.65 -12.46
CA ASN A 21 -14.85 5.27 -12.08
C ASN A 21 -14.60 6.56 -11.28
N ASP A 22 -15.12 7.68 -11.76
CA ASP A 22 -15.02 8.98 -11.09
C ASP A 22 -16.03 9.14 -9.93
N GLN A 23 -16.92 8.16 -9.76
CA GLN A 23 -17.90 8.15 -8.69
C GLN A 23 -17.25 7.84 -7.33
N LEU A 24 -17.61 8.65 -6.34
CA LEU A 24 -17.28 8.40 -4.94
C LEU A 24 -18.18 7.29 -4.38
N PHE A 25 -17.57 6.21 -3.91
CA PHE A 25 -18.26 5.14 -3.19
C PHE A 25 -18.22 5.42 -1.70
N VAL A 26 -19.38 5.43 -1.05
CA VAL A 26 -19.52 5.64 0.40
C VAL A 26 -20.13 4.39 1.02
N VAL A 27 -19.41 3.76 1.95
CA VAL A 27 -19.82 2.51 2.60
C VAL A 27 -19.92 2.72 4.12
N PRO A 28 -21.12 2.67 4.70
CA PRO A 28 -21.29 2.68 6.16
C PRO A 28 -20.60 1.47 6.80
N TYR A 29 -19.97 1.66 7.95
CA TYR A 29 -19.26 0.57 8.64
C TYR A 29 -20.18 -0.60 8.97
N SER A 30 -21.44 -0.32 9.29
CA SER A 30 -22.46 -1.35 9.57
C SER A 30 -22.75 -2.27 8.39
N GLN A 31 -22.40 -1.87 7.16
CA GLN A 31 -22.57 -2.68 5.96
C GLN A 31 -21.28 -3.43 5.55
N ILE A 32 -20.16 -3.21 6.25
CA ILE A 32 -18.89 -3.89 5.95
C ILE A 32 -18.91 -5.27 6.63
N ALA A 33 -19.18 -6.32 5.86
CA ALA A 33 -19.20 -7.69 6.38
C ALA A 33 -17.80 -8.27 6.65
N ARG A 34 -16.80 -7.92 5.83
CA ARG A 34 -15.41 -8.42 5.94
C ARG A 34 -14.45 -7.50 5.19
N ILE A 35 -13.23 -7.37 5.69
CA ILE A 35 -12.09 -6.80 4.96
C ILE A 35 -11.15 -7.95 4.60
N HIS A 36 -10.82 -8.10 3.33
CA HIS A 36 -9.86 -9.08 2.85
C HIS A 36 -8.69 -8.37 2.21
N PHE A 37 -7.49 -8.61 2.72
CA PHE A 37 -6.26 -8.10 2.13
C PHE A 37 -5.79 -9.09 1.07
N ILE A 38 -5.79 -8.66 -0.19
CA ILE A 38 -5.21 -9.40 -1.32
C ILE A 38 -3.95 -8.67 -1.78
N GLY A 39 -2.90 -9.43 -2.06
CA GLY A 39 -1.59 -8.91 -2.45
C GLY A 39 -0.46 -9.47 -1.60
N LYS A 40 0.74 -9.47 -2.18
CA LYS A 40 1.97 -9.73 -1.44
C LYS A 40 2.08 -8.63 -0.37
N ASP A 41 2.22 -9.03 0.89
CA ASP A 41 2.46 -8.11 2.00
C ASP A 41 3.54 -7.09 1.57
N ALA A 42 3.20 -5.80 1.61
CA ALA A 42 4.13 -4.75 1.22
C ALA A 42 5.39 -4.73 2.11
N ALA A 43 5.34 -5.37 3.29
CA ALA A 43 6.47 -5.63 4.16
C ALA A 43 7.18 -6.98 3.89
N ALA A 44 6.56 -7.92 3.15
CA ALA A 44 7.16 -9.19 2.78
C ALA A 44 8.24 -8.99 1.70
N GLY A 45 9.44 -8.64 2.18
CA GLY A 45 10.66 -8.50 1.38
C GLY A 45 11.32 -7.11 1.46
N LYS A 46 10.75 -6.17 2.20
CA LYS A 46 11.26 -4.79 2.37
C LYS A 46 11.62 -4.47 3.83
N SER A 47 12.11 -5.45 4.60
CA SER A 47 12.69 -5.12 5.91
C SER A 47 13.95 -4.29 5.73
N TRP A 48 14.14 -3.29 6.59
CA TRP A 48 15.37 -2.50 6.69
C TRP A 48 16.62 -3.40 6.73
N GLU A 49 16.56 -4.50 7.46
CA GLU A 49 17.65 -5.47 7.58
C GLU A 49 18.03 -6.10 6.24
N THR A 50 17.04 -6.48 5.42
CA THR A 50 17.28 -7.02 4.07
C THR A 50 17.90 -5.97 3.16
N TRP A 51 17.51 -4.70 3.32
CA TRP A 51 18.13 -3.59 2.60
C TRP A 51 19.57 -3.35 3.04
N VAL A 52 19.85 -3.30 4.35
CA VAL A 52 21.20 -3.11 4.89
C VAL A 52 22.16 -4.18 4.37
N LYS A 53 21.72 -5.44 4.33
CA LYS A 53 22.53 -6.54 3.79
C LYS A 53 22.85 -6.33 2.30
N LYS A 54 21.84 -6.03 1.48
CA LYS A 54 22.03 -5.76 0.03
C LYS A 54 22.88 -4.52 -0.23
N HIS A 55 22.75 -3.49 0.61
CA HIS A 55 23.54 -2.28 0.51
C HIS A 55 25.01 -2.57 0.82
N ALA A 56 25.31 -3.27 1.92
CA ALA A 56 26.67 -3.67 2.28
C ALA A 56 27.33 -4.53 1.18
N GLU A 57 26.59 -5.50 0.61
CA GLU A 57 27.06 -6.34 -0.49
C GLU A 57 27.38 -5.53 -1.77
N LYS A 58 26.58 -4.50 -2.10
CA LYS A 58 26.82 -3.61 -3.25
C LYS A 58 27.97 -2.64 -3.02
N THR A 59 28.06 -2.03 -1.83
CA THR A 59 29.18 -1.15 -1.46
C THR A 59 30.52 -1.90 -1.49
N ALA A 60 30.56 -3.15 -1.01
CA ALA A 60 31.76 -3.98 -1.06
C ALA A 60 32.23 -4.30 -2.49
N LYS A 61 31.32 -4.27 -3.47
CA LYS A 61 31.62 -4.44 -4.90
C LYS A 61 31.95 -3.13 -5.62
N GLY A 62 31.92 -1.99 -4.93
CA GLY A 62 32.13 -0.66 -5.52
C GLY A 62 30.92 -0.14 -6.30
N GLU A 63 29.74 -0.77 -6.17
CA GLU A 63 28.52 -0.36 -6.84
C GLU A 63 27.71 0.63 -6.00
N LYS A 64 26.97 1.51 -6.68
CA LYS A 64 26.08 2.48 -6.04
C LYS A 64 24.82 1.76 -5.51
N ALA A 65 24.67 1.74 -4.18
CA ALA A 65 23.55 1.08 -3.52
C ALA A 65 22.38 2.06 -3.30
N GLU A 66 21.62 2.35 -4.36
CA GLU A 66 20.46 3.22 -4.29
C GLU A 66 19.17 2.42 -4.10
N MET A 67 18.23 2.96 -3.31
CA MET A 67 16.90 2.39 -3.12
C MET A 67 15.94 3.13 -4.05
N LEU A 68 15.68 2.55 -5.22
CA LEU A 68 14.68 3.08 -6.14
C LEU A 68 13.30 2.52 -5.78
N PRO A 69 12.23 3.33 -5.87
CA PRO A 69 10.87 2.80 -5.79
C PRO A 69 10.67 1.80 -6.94
N ASP A 70 9.97 0.70 -6.66
CA ASP A 70 9.54 -0.23 -7.72
C ASP A 70 8.63 0.52 -8.71
N SER A 71 8.73 0.19 -10.00
CA SER A 71 7.76 0.65 -10.99
C SER A 71 6.36 0.20 -10.57
N LEU A 72 5.41 1.14 -10.56
CA LEU A 72 4.00 0.82 -10.38
C LEU A 72 3.47 0.29 -11.72
N ASP A 73 3.85 -0.92 -12.07
CA ASP A 73 3.25 -1.62 -13.20
C ASP A 73 1.81 -2.00 -12.80
N GLU A 74 0.84 -1.53 -13.58
CA GLU A 74 -0.58 -1.77 -13.38
C GLU A 74 -0.95 -3.18 -13.89
N ASP A 75 -1.08 -4.15 -12.99
CA ASP A 75 -1.79 -5.42 -13.25
C ASP A 75 -3.32 -5.21 -13.26
#